data_AF-A0A2I1HRP6-F1
#
_entry.id   AF-A0A2I1HRP6-F1
#
_cell.length_a   1.000
_cell.length_b   1.000
_cell.length_c   1.000
_cell.angle_alpha   90.00
_cell.angle_beta   90.00
_cell.angle_gamma   90.00
#
_symmetry.space_group_name_H-M   'P 1'
#
loop_
_entity.id
_entity.type
_entity.pdbx_description
1 polymer ?
#
loop_
_entity_poly.entity_id
_entity_poly.type
_entity_poly.pdbx_seq_one_letter_code
_entity_poly.pdbx_strand_id
1 'polypeptide(L)'
;MSNLVNLNGKLHQFQENGINSLSEKIISSKNEDLYLNFPMLYFGRSYRIIWKINVKEVLNKDCFIKFIIKRSNSERYKDSELKHFEHMLKYKDVLKLKGLGWIEYQLPKSVYKYYVRTSIEINGSINLQMDYIREGHNDNNITYISNISDMGDLLPNFHMICPNVPKTFKDKYFSRKEMESLLELKDIIN
;
A
#
# COMPACT_ATOMS: atom_id res chain seq x y z
N MET A 1 10.37 -4.64 3.34
CA MET A 1 9.45 -5.14 4.38
C MET A 1 8.19 -4.29 4.38
N SER A 2 6.99 -4.88 4.33
CA SER A 2 5.76 -4.13 4.63
C SER A 2 5.69 -3.81 6.11
N ASN A 3 5.44 -2.55 6.43
CA ASN A 3 5.27 -2.09 7.81
C ASN A 3 3.90 -2.48 8.41
N LEU A 4 3.06 -3.23 7.66
CA LEU A 4 1.71 -3.62 8.08
C LEU A 4 1.65 -4.99 8.78
N VAL A 5 2.74 -5.76 8.77
CA VAL A 5 2.74 -7.15 9.25
C VAL A 5 2.68 -7.25 10.78
N ASN A 6 3.05 -6.18 11.49
CA ASN A 6 3.08 -6.12 12.96
C ASN A 6 1.88 -5.40 13.59
N LEU A 7 0.75 -5.37 12.87
CA LEU A 7 -0.46 -4.74 13.36
C LEU A 7 -1.20 -5.63 14.37
N ASN A 8 -1.80 -4.98 15.37
CA ASN A 8 -2.50 -5.55 16.51
C ASN A 8 -3.40 -6.74 16.12
N GLY A 9 -3.47 -7.80 16.93
CA GLY A 9 -4.18 -9.04 16.59
C GLY A 9 -5.67 -8.88 16.22
N LYS A 10 -6.29 -7.76 16.62
CA LYS A 10 -7.64 -7.35 16.18
C LYS A 10 -7.77 -7.13 14.66
N LEU A 11 -6.65 -6.92 13.96
CA LEU A 11 -6.62 -6.63 12.53
C LEU A 11 -6.41 -7.89 11.67
N HIS A 12 -6.27 -9.07 12.28
CA HIS A 12 -6.21 -10.34 11.55
C HIS A 12 -7.45 -10.59 10.69
N GLN A 13 -8.64 -10.16 11.13
CA GLN A 13 -9.87 -10.33 10.35
C GLN A 13 -9.88 -9.56 9.01
N PHE A 14 -9.05 -8.50 8.93
CA PHE A 14 -8.89 -7.67 7.75
C PHE A 14 -7.65 -8.05 6.93
N GLN A 15 -6.83 -9.01 7.41
CA GLN A 15 -5.69 -9.51 6.66
C GLN A 15 -6.13 -10.51 5.60
N GLU A 16 -5.62 -10.35 4.39
CA GLU A 16 -5.80 -11.28 3.28
C GLU A 16 -4.45 -11.56 2.62
N ASN A 17 -4.32 -12.73 2.00
CA ASN A 17 -3.13 -13.06 1.22
C ASN A 17 -3.09 -12.19 -0.04
N GLY A 18 -2.01 -11.44 -0.22
CA GLY A 18 -1.77 -10.59 -1.36
C GLY A 18 -0.64 -11.15 -2.20
N ILE A 19 -0.95 -11.81 -3.33
CA ILE A 19 0.07 -12.36 -4.24
C ILE A 19 1.02 -11.27 -4.77
N ASN A 20 0.52 -10.03 -4.89
CA ASN A 20 1.29 -8.85 -5.33
C ASN A 20 1.69 -7.93 -4.16
N SER A 21 1.75 -8.46 -2.94
CA SER A 21 2.20 -7.74 -1.74
C SER A 21 3.65 -8.07 -1.43
N LEU A 22 4.41 -7.06 -0.99
CA LEU A 22 5.79 -7.24 -0.53
C LEU A 22 5.90 -8.11 0.74
N SER A 23 4.78 -8.35 1.43
CA SER A 23 4.72 -9.19 2.65
C SER A 23 3.79 -10.38 2.52
N GLU A 24 3.30 -10.67 1.32
CA GLU A 24 2.26 -11.69 1.06
C GLU A 24 0.94 -11.45 1.81
N LYS A 25 0.83 -10.34 2.55
CA LYS A 25 -0.32 -9.96 3.36
C LYS A 25 -0.69 -8.51 3.09
N ILE A 26 -1.97 -8.28 2.83
CA ILE A 26 -2.58 -6.95 2.68
C ILE A 26 -3.68 -6.76 3.72
N ILE A 27 -4.06 -5.51 3.94
CA ILE A 27 -5.25 -5.17 4.73
C ILE A 27 -6.38 -4.82 3.76
N SER A 28 -7.56 -5.38 3.99
CA SER A 28 -8.78 -5.15 3.23
C SER A 28 -9.88 -4.70 4.18
N SER A 29 -10.52 -3.56 3.90
CA SER A 29 -11.64 -3.08 4.72
C SER A 29 -12.92 -3.90 4.51
N LYS A 30 -13.03 -4.70 3.45
CA LYS A 30 -14.20 -5.57 3.18
C LYS A 30 -15.55 -4.83 3.22
N ASN A 31 -15.59 -3.57 2.80
CA ASN A 31 -16.77 -2.68 2.88
C ASN A 31 -17.23 -2.33 4.30
N GLU A 32 -16.41 -2.61 5.32
CA GLU A 32 -16.64 -2.19 6.70
C GLU A 32 -15.94 -0.86 7.01
N ASP A 33 -16.47 -0.15 7.99
CA ASP A 33 -15.79 1.00 8.57
C ASP A 33 -14.53 0.52 9.29
N LEU A 34 -13.40 1.18 9.02
CA LEU A 34 -12.11 0.72 9.50
C LEU A 34 -11.27 1.89 9.98
N TYR A 35 -10.73 1.77 11.19
CA TYR A 35 -9.75 2.70 11.73
C TYR A 35 -8.46 1.97 12.08
N LEU A 36 -7.36 2.36 11.42
CA LEU A 36 -6.04 1.78 11.62
C LEU A 36 -5.06 2.82 12.13
N ASN A 37 -4.38 2.49 13.21
CA ASN A 37 -3.26 3.25 13.73
C ASN A 37 -1.97 2.48 13.48
N PHE A 38 -1.00 3.11 12.84
CA PHE A 38 0.32 2.53 12.60
C PHE A 38 1.30 2.91 13.71
N PRO A 39 2.37 2.11 13.92
CA PRO A 39 3.44 2.48 14.83
C PRO A 39 4.12 3.78 14.39
N MET A 40 4.75 4.45 15.35
CA MET A 40 5.57 5.63 15.10
C MET A 40 6.81 5.23 14.30
N LEU A 41 7.14 5.98 13.25
CA LEU A 41 8.33 5.79 12.42
C LEU A 41 9.15 7.07 12.38
N TYR A 42 10.47 6.94 12.36
CA TYR A 42 11.35 8.09 12.16
C TYR A 42 11.61 8.32 10.68
N PHE A 43 11.31 9.53 10.19
CA PHE A 43 11.55 9.93 8.80
C PHE A 43 12.69 10.95 8.75
N GLY A 44 13.79 10.56 8.12
CA GLY A 44 15.07 11.27 8.19
C GLY A 44 15.23 12.42 7.19
N ARG A 45 14.38 12.53 6.17
CA ARG A 45 14.51 13.50 5.06
C ARG A 45 13.20 14.26 4.81
N SER A 46 13.24 15.26 3.92
CA SER A 46 12.07 16.07 3.50
C SER A 46 11.22 15.31 2.48
N TYR A 47 10.54 14.25 2.90
CA TYR A 47 9.75 13.43 1.99
C TYR A 47 8.27 13.44 2.35
N ARG A 48 7.46 12.99 1.41
CA ARG A 48 6.02 12.81 1.59
C ARG A 48 5.73 11.39 2.05
N ILE A 49 4.58 11.23 2.67
CA ILE A 49 4.07 9.91 3.05
C ILE A 49 3.28 9.36 1.88
N ILE A 50 3.61 8.15 1.47
CA ILE A 50 3.04 7.47 0.32
C ILE A 50 2.39 6.16 0.80
N TRP A 51 1.14 5.96 0.38
CA TRP A 51 0.34 4.78 0.70
C TRP A 51 0.13 3.94 -0.54
N LYS A 52 0.51 2.65 -0.50
CA LYS A 52 0.13 1.70 -1.54
C LYS A 52 -1.29 1.21 -1.26
N ILE A 53 -2.24 1.65 -2.06
CA ILE A 53 -3.67 1.37 -1.91
C ILE A 53 -4.30 0.87 -3.22
N ASN A 54 -5.45 0.21 -3.09
CA ASN A 54 -6.30 -0.19 -4.21
C ASN A 54 -7.77 -0.06 -3.78
N VAL A 55 -8.54 0.79 -4.46
CA VAL A 55 -9.98 0.93 -4.23
C VAL A 55 -10.70 -0.02 -5.20
N LYS A 56 -11.17 -1.15 -4.69
CA LYS A 56 -11.93 -2.12 -5.48
C LYS A 56 -13.35 -1.65 -5.73
N GLU A 57 -14.02 -1.23 -4.65
CA GLU A 57 -15.44 -0.89 -4.67
C GLU A 57 -15.74 0.29 -3.76
N VAL A 58 -16.81 1.00 -4.13
CA VAL A 58 -17.39 2.11 -3.39
C VAL A 58 -18.90 1.94 -3.52
N LEU A 59 -19.59 1.69 -2.41
CA LEU A 59 -21.00 1.33 -2.39
C LEU A 59 -21.91 2.48 -1.93
N ASN A 60 -21.39 3.45 -1.17
CA ASN A 60 -22.16 4.59 -0.65
C ASN A 60 -21.58 5.94 -1.08
N LYS A 61 -22.45 6.95 -1.25
CA LYS A 61 -22.08 8.35 -1.55
C LYS A 61 -21.57 9.11 -0.33
N ASP A 62 -21.91 8.66 0.88
CA ASP A 62 -21.46 9.28 2.13
C ASP A 62 -20.10 8.71 2.60
N CYS A 63 -19.31 8.17 1.68
CA CYS A 63 -18.04 7.53 1.99
C CYS A 63 -16.87 8.52 2.06
N PHE A 64 -15.87 8.17 2.88
CA PHE A 64 -14.59 8.88 2.91
C PHE A 64 -13.41 7.98 3.26
N ILE A 65 -12.23 8.43 2.82
CA ILE A 65 -10.93 7.93 3.30
C ILE A 65 -10.20 9.12 3.93
N LYS A 66 -9.90 9.04 5.22
CA LYS A 66 -9.21 10.08 5.96
C LYS A 66 -7.85 9.58 6.43
N PHE A 67 -6.81 10.22 5.93
CA PHE A 67 -5.43 10.01 6.36
C PHE A 67 -5.10 10.99 7.47
N ILE A 68 -4.48 10.48 8.53
CA ILE A 68 -4.09 11.26 9.70
C ILE A 68 -2.59 11.10 9.90
N ILE A 69 -1.90 12.22 10.05
CA ILE A 69 -0.47 12.28 10.33
C ILE A 69 -0.27 13.08 11.62
N LYS A 70 0.33 12.44 12.61
CA LYS A 70 0.82 13.08 13.83
C LYS A 70 2.33 13.08 13.83
N ARG A 71 2.98 14.20 14.17
CA ARG A 71 4.44 14.31 14.13
C ARG A 71 5.06 15.04 15.33
N SER A 72 6.26 14.60 15.73
CA SER A 72 7.08 15.18 16.81
C SER A 72 8.56 15.26 16.41
N ASN A 73 9.24 16.33 16.85
CA ASN A 73 10.70 16.45 16.69
C ASN A 73 11.49 15.59 17.70
N SER A 74 10.80 15.03 18.70
CA SER A 74 11.37 14.29 19.82
C SER A 74 10.78 12.88 19.89
N GLU A 75 11.63 11.90 20.20
CA GLU A 75 11.23 10.53 20.52
C GLU A 75 10.41 10.47 21.82
N ARG A 76 10.72 11.38 22.74
CA ARG A 76 9.96 11.61 23.98
C ARG A 76 8.87 12.61 23.70
N TYR A 77 7.80 12.16 23.04
CA TYR A 77 6.65 12.99 22.71
C TYR A 77 5.54 12.78 23.75
N LYS A 78 4.76 13.84 24.00
CA LYS A 78 3.42 13.71 24.59
C LYS A 78 2.38 13.82 23.48
N ASP A 79 1.29 13.06 23.56
CA ASP A 79 0.25 13.08 22.53
C ASP A 79 -0.33 14.49 22.30
N SER A 80 -0.36 15.33 23.34
CA SER A 80 -0.79 16.73 23.29
C SER A 80 0.12 17.66 22.49
N GLU A 81 1.37 17.26 22.23
CA GLU A 81 2.39 18.06 21.54
C GLU A 81 2.53 17.69 20.05
N LEU A 82 1.80 16.67 19.60
CA LEU A 82 1.90 16.19 18.23
C LEU A 82 1.26 17.18 17.26
N LYS A 83 2.05 17.69 16.31
CA LYS A 83 1.50 18.45 15.19
C LYS A 83 0.63 17.51 14.36
N HIS A 84 -0.60 17.93 14.13
CA HIS A 84 -1.63 17.14 13.47
C HIS A 84 -1.86 17.61 12.04
N PHE A 85 -1.99 16.68 11.11
CA PHE A 85 -2.39 16.92 9.74
C PHE A 85 -3.38 15.86 9.30
N GLU A 86 -4.46 16.30 8.67
CA GLU A 86 -5.49 15.42 8.13
C GLU A 86 -5.64 15.70 6.64
N HIS A 87 -5.80 14.63 5.88
CA HIS A 87 -6.13 14.69 4.46
C HIS A 87 -7.30 13.75 4.20
N MET A 88 -8.42 14.30 3.73
CA MET A 88 -9.66 13.55 3.55
C MET A 88 -10.05 13.51 2.08
N LEU A 89 -10.28 12.30 1.58
CA LEU A 89 -10.88 12.03 0.28
C LEU A 89 -12.37 11.77 0.49
N LYS A 90 -13.22 12.58 -0.14
CA LYS A 90 -14.66 12.37 -0.16
C LYS A 90 -15.05 11.49 -1.34
N TYR A 91 -16.30 11.07 -1.41
CA TYR A 91 -16.85 10.23 -2.48
C TYR A 91 -16.35 10.54 -3.90
N LYS A 92 -16.41 11.80 -4.35
CA LYS A 92 -15.94 12.17 -5.70
C LYS A 92 -14.46 11.91 -5.93
N ASP A 93 -13.63 12.01 -4.90
CA ASP A 93 -12.20 11.74 -4.99
C ASP A 93 -11.90 10.25 -4.87
N VAL A 94 -12.56 9.55 -3.95
CA VAL A 94 -12.46 8.09 -3.82
C VAL A 94 -12.91 7.39 -5.11
N LEU A 95 -13.96 7.89 -5.75
CA LEU A 95 -14.47 7.36 -7.01
C LEU A 95 -13.45 7.44 -8.14
N LYS A 96 -12.57 8.47 -8.16
CA LYS A 96 -11.47 8.57 -9.14
C LYS A 96 -10.41 7.49 -8.96
N LEU A 97 -10.29 6.94 -7.74
CA LEU A 97 -9.34 5.87 -7.43
C LEU A 97 -9.91 4.48 -7.70
N LYS A 98 -11.24 4.36 -7.81
CA LYS A 98 -11.93 3.09 -8.03
C LYS A 98 -11.50 2.48 -9.36
N GLY A 99 -11.08 1.22 -9.32
CA GLY A 99 -10.74 0.45 -10.53
C GLY A 99 -9.38 0.78 -11.14
N LEU A 100 -8.57 1.66 -10.54
CA LEU A 100 -7.19 1.93 -10.98
C LEU A 100 -6.22 0.79 -10.66
N GLY A 101 -6.64 -0.19 -9.86
CA GLY A 101 -5.77 -1.23 -9.32
C GLY A 101 -4.85 -0.68 -8.22
N TRP A 102 -3.66 -1.27 -8.10
CA TRP A 102 -2.68 -0.82 -7.11
C TRP A 102 -2.02 0.48 -7.54
N ILE A 103 -2.16 1.50 -6.69
CA ILE A 103 -1.54 2.80 -6.84
C ILE A 103 -0.72 3.15 -5.61
N GLU A 104 0.23 4.03 -5.79
CA GLU A 104 0.81 4.82 -4.72
C GLU A 104 0.13 6.18 -4.64
N TYR A 105 -0.51 6.43 -3.50
CA TYR A 105 -1.15 7.70 -3.19
C TYR A 105 -0.21 8.53 -2.31
N GLN A 106 0.33 9.61 -2.87
CA GLN A 106 1.23 10.54 -2.20
C GLN A 106 0.43 11.65 -1.52
N LEU A 107 0.59 11.78 -0.20
CA LEU A 107 -0.05 12.86 0.57
C LEU A 107 0.60 14.21 0.25
N PRO A 108 -0.19 15.31 0.17
CA PRO A 108 0.29 16.59 -0.34
C PRO A 108 1.33 17.27 0.56
N LYS A 109 1.41 16.88 1.83
CA LYS A 109 2.27 17.51 2.83
C LYS A 109 3.56 16.73 3.05
N SER A 110 4.69 17.41 2.86
CA SER A 110 6.00 16.89 3.21
C SER A 110 6.22 16.92 4.73
N VAL A 111 6.92 15.91 5.23
CA VAL A 111 7.29 15.77 6.64
C VAL A 111 8.82 15.77 6.70
N TYR A 112 9.42 16.54 7.62
CA TYR A 112 10.87 16.74 7.69
C TYR A 112 11.47 16.42 9.06
N LYS A 113 12.30 15.37 9.17
CA LYS A 113 13.01 15.05 10.43
C LYS A 113 12.09 14.93 11.64
N TYR A 114 11.00 14.17 11.49
CA TYR A 114 10.04 13.94 12.57
C TYR A 114 9.88 12.45 12.84
N TYR A 115 9.58 12.13 14.10
CA TYR A 115 8.84 10.93 14.45
C TYR A 115 7.41 11.13 13.99
N VAL A 116 6.92 10.19 13.18
CA VAL A 116 5.63 10.29 12.50
C VAL A 116 4.78 9.06 12.78
N ARG A 117 3.58 9.31 13.30
CA ARG A 117 2.54 8.31 13.44
C ARG A 117 1.49 8.57 12.38
N THR A 118 1.17 7.53 11.63
CA THR A 118 0.14 7.59 10.61
C THR A 118 -1.08 6.80 11.05
N SER A 119 -2.24 7.22 10.58
CA SER A 119 -3.49 6.50 10.73
C SER A 119 -4.35 6.67 9.47
N ILE A 120 -5.25 5.72 9.24
CA ILE A 120 -6.28 5.81 8.20
C ILE A 120 -7.63 5.46 8.80
N GLU A 121 -8.63 6.25 8.45
CA GLU A 121 -10.03 6.03 8.77
C GLU A 121 -10.81 5.89 7.46
N ILE A 122 -11.60 4.84 7.37
CA ILE A 122 -12.39 4.48 6.20
C ILE A 122 -13.83 4.37 6.67
N ASN A 123 -14.73 5.07 5.97
CA ASN A 123 -16.15 5.04 6.28
C ASN A 123 -16.98 4.95 5.00
N GLY A 124 -18.16 4.33 5.11
CA GLY A 124 -19.20 4.41 4.09
C GLY A 124 -19.05 3.34 3.01
N SER A 125 -18.72 2.11 3.43
CA SER A 125 -18.68 0.92 2.58
C SER A 125 -17.78 1.07 1.34
N ILE A 126 -16.50 1.25 1.63
CA ILE A 126 -15.41 1.23 0.65
C ILE A 126 -14.69 -0.11 0.80
N ASN A 127 -14.45 -0.82 -0.30
CA ASN A 127 -13.53 -1.95 -0.35
C ASN A 127 -12.14 -1.43 -0.71
N LEU A 128 -11.41 -0.97 0.31
CA LEU A 128 -10.03 -0.50 0.19
C LEU A 128 -9.08 -1.62 0.59
N GLN A 129 -8.11 -1.87 -0.27
CA GLN A 129 -6.95 -2.70 0.03
C GLN A 129 -5.70 -1.86 0.21
N MET A 130 -4.81 -2.28 1.09
CA MET A 130 -3.58 -1.57 1.43
C MET A 130 -2.43 -2.54 1.69
N ASP A 131 -1.23 -2.18 1.23
CA ASP A 131 -0.04 -3.05 1.30
C ASP A 131 1.10 -2.46 2.12
N TYR A 132 1.46 -1.19 1.91
CA TYR A 132 2.49 -0.54 2.73
C TYR A 132 2.34 0.97 2.79
N ILE A 133 3.10 1.54 3.72
CA ILE A 133 3.31 2.98 3.89
C ILE A 133 4.80 3.22 3.81
N ARG A 134 5.24 4.15 2.97
CA ARG A 134 6.64 4.53 2.83
C ARG A 134 6.84 6.03 2.82
N GLU A 135 8.05 6.42 3.17
CA GLU A 135 8.58 7.76 2.94
C GLU A 135 9.11 7.84 1.50
N GLY A 136 8.84 8.92 0.77
CA GLY A 136 9.44 9.16 -0.54
C GLY A 136 8.93 10.40 -1.26
N HIS A 137 9.25 10.48 -2.55
CA HIS A 137 8.75 11.51 -3.45
C HIS A 137 8.41 10.87 -4.79
N ASN A 138 7.18 11.10 -5.24
CA ASN A 138 6.71 10.78 -6.57
C ASN A 138 6.42 12.08 -7.32
N ASP A 139 6.66 12.07 -8.63
CA ASP A 139 6.41 13.22 -9.51
C ASP A 139 4.93 13.61 -9.53
N ASN A 140 4.05 12.62 -9.41
CA ASN A 140 2.61 12.77 -9.37
C ASN A 140 2.02 12.34 -8.02
N ASN A 141 0.88 12.94 -7.65
CA ASN A 141 0.15 12.57 -6.43
C ASN A 141 -0.41 11.15 -6.47
N ILE A 142 -0.69 10.63 -7.67
CA ILE A 142 -1.06 9.24 -7.91
C ILE A 142 0.01 8.68 -8.83
N THR A 143 0.65 7.59 -8.42
CA THR A 143 1.60 6.85 -9.24
C THR A 143 1.07 5.43 -9.42
N TYR A 144 0.97 4.99 -10.67
CA TYR A 144 0.55 3.64 -10.97
C TYR A 144 1.71 2.69 -10.69
N ILE A 145 1.40 1.58 -10.04
CA ILE A 145 2.38 0.52 -9.86
C ILE A 145 2.29 -0.35 -11.11
N SER A 146 3.19 -0.13 -12.06
CA SER A 146 3.36 -1.03 -13.20
C SER A 146 3.58 -2.44 -12.68
N ASN A 147 3.00 -3.43 -13.35
CA ASN A 147 3.24 -4.83 -13.03
C ASN A 147 4.75 -5.06 -12.88
N ILE A 148 5.13 -5.84 -11.87
CA ILE A 148 6.52 -6.10 -11.47
C ILE A 148 7.40 -6.59 -12.65
N SER A 149 6.80 -7.06 -13.76
CA SER A 149 7.49 -7.37 -15.01
C SER A 149 8.33 -6.22 -15.56
N ASP A 150 7.92 -4.96 -15.33
CA ASP A 150 8.63 -3.79 -15.86
C ASP A 150 9.58 -3.16 -14.83
N MET A 151 9.64 -3.74 -13.61
CA MET A 151 10.50 -3.30 -12.49
C MET A 151 11.79 -4.13 -12.38
N GLY A 152 12.13 -4.94 -13.39
CA GLY A 152 13.39 -5.70 -13.44
C GLY A 152 14.63 -4.82 -13.30
N ASP A 153 14.54 -3.57 -13.74
CA ASP A 153 15.68 -2.64 -13.75
C ASP A 153 15.75 -1.72 -12.51
N LEU A 154 14.69 -1.63 -11.70
CA LEU A 154 14.59 -0.66 -10.60
C LEU A 154 14.84 -1.23 -9.19
N LEU A 155 14.98 -2.55 -9.07
CA LEU A 155 15.40 -3.19 -7.82
C LEU A 155 16.58 -4.15 -8.06
N PRO A 156 17.84 -3.68 -7.98
CA PRO A 156 19.02 -4.57 -8.07
C PRO A 156 19.05 -5.66 -6.97
N ASN A 157 18.18 -5.56 -5.95
CA ASN A 157 18.04 -6.54 -4.87
C ASN A 157 16.74 -7.35 -4.92
N PHE A 158 15.95 -7.31 -6.00
CA PHE A 158 14.73 -8.11 -6.12
C PHE A 158 15.01 -9.62 -5.95
N HIS A 159 16.16 -10.08 -6.46
CA HIS A 159 16.63 -11.46 -6.29
C HIS A 159 16.98 -11.87 -4.84
N MET A 160 17.17 -10.93 -3.92
CA MET A 160 17.31 -11.23 -2.49
C MET A 160 15.97 -11.39 -1.78
N ILE A 161 14.88 -10.88 -2.36
CA ILE A 161 13.57 -10.78 -1.71
C ILE A 161 12.69 -12.00 -2.04
N CYS A 162 12.93 -12.69 -3.16
CA CYS A 162 12.28 -13.95 -3.52
C CYS A 162 13.30 -15.11 -3.64
N PRO A 163 13.69 -15.79 -2.54
CA PRO A 163 14.70 -16.85 -2.57
C PRO A 163 14.24 -18.12 -3.31
N ASN A 164 12.94 -18.25 -3.61
CA ASN A 164 12.34 -19.45 -4.18
C ASN A 164 12.32 -19.50 -5.71
N VAL A 165 12.90 -18.52 -6.41
CA VAL A 165 13.03 -18.58 -7.87
C VAL A 165 14.29 -19.38 -8.24
N PRO A 166 14.17 -20.54 -8.90
CA PRO A 166 15.33 -21.31 -9.33
C PRO A 166 16.17 -20.50 -10.33
N LYS A 167 17.50 -20.54 -10.16
CA LYS A 167 18.48 -19.75 -10.92
C LYS A 167 18.37 -19.95 -12.45
N THR A 168 17.80 -21.07 -12.89
CA THR A 168 17.57 -21.46 -14.29
C THR A 168 16.48 -20.67 -15.02
N PHE A 169 15.59 -19.98 -14.29
CA PHE A 169 14.51 -19.19 -14.90
C PHE A 169 14.76 -17.67 -14.88
N LYS A 170 15.96 -17.24 -14.46
CA LYS A 170 16.32 -15.82 -14.33
C LYS A 170 16.18 -15.02 -15.62
N ASP A 171 16.44 -15.66 -16.76
CA ASP A 171 16.51 -14.98 -18.05
C ASP A 171 15.24 -15.23 -18.90
N LYS A 172 14.23 -15.92 -18.33
CA LYS A 172 13.03 -16.39 -19.06
C LYS A 172 11.73 -15.95 -18.40
N TYR A 173 11.68 -14.70 -17.92
CA TYR A 173 10.41 -14.13 -17.48
C TYR A 173 9.56 -13.78 -18.69
N PHE A 174 8.71 -14.73 -19.07
CA PHE A 174 7.68 -14.52 -20.08
C PHE A 174 6.62 -13.55 -19.58
N SER A 175 6.12 -12.72 -20.50
CA SER A 175 4.96 -11.88 -20.22
C SER A 175 3.76 -12.76 -19.84
N ARG A 176 2.84 -12.23 -19.03
CA ARG A 176 1.64 -12.98 -18.61
C ARG A 176 0.85 -13.55 -19.79
N LYS A 177 0.81 -12.84 -20.93
CA LYS A 177 0.21 -13.31 -22.17
C LYS A 177 0.90 -14.55 -22.75
N GLU A 178 2.23 -14.59 -22.73
CA GLU A 178 3.00 -15.75 -23.18
C GLU A 178 2.84 -16.94 -22.22
N MET A 179 2.72 -16.68 -20.92
CA MET A 179 2.49 -17.74 -19.92
C MET A 179 1.07 -18.32 -19.97
N GLU A 180 0.06 -17.50 -20.25
CA GLU A 180 -1.33 -17.93 -20.50
C GLU A 180 -1.45 -18.71 -21.83
N SER A 181 -0.60 -18.43 -22.82
CA SER A 181 -0.48 -19.19 -24.07
C SER A 181 0.22 -20.54 -23.90
N LEU A 182 1.13 -20.68 -22.94
CA LEU A 182 1.91 -21.91 -22.70
C LEU A 182 1.16 -22.95 -21.87
N LEU A 183 0.08 -22.56 -21.19
CA LEU A 183 -0.73 -23.43 -20.34
C LEU A 183 -2.06 -23.78 -21.05
N GLU A 184 -1.99 -24.29 -22.28
CA GLU A 184 -3.15 -24.97 -22.84
C GLU A 184 -3.41 -26.26 -22.02
N LEU A 185 -4.63 -26.38 -21.51
CA LEU A 185 -5.13 -27.42 -20.58
C LEU A 185 -4.81 -28.88 -20.98
N LYS A 186 -4.38 -29.12 -22.21
CA LYS A 186 -4.03 -30.43 -22.77
C LYS A 186 -2.68 -30.94 -22.26
N ASP A 187 -1.81 -30.06 -21.77
CA ASP A 187 -0.47 -30.44 -21.29
C ASP A 187 -0.43 -30.85 -19.80
N ILE A 188 -1.56 -30.72 -19.09
CA ILE A 188 -1.64 -30.97 -17.63
C ILE A 188 -2.27 -32.34 -17.31
N ILE A 189 -3.08 -32.90 -18.21
CA ILE A 189 -3.73 -34.19 -17.97
C ILE A 189 -3.03 -35.26 -18.81
N ASN A 190 -2.14 -36.01 -18.16
CA ASN A 190 -1.69 -37.33 -18.59
C ASN A 190 -1.67 -38.27 -17.39
#